data_AF-A0A2E1GQ55-F1
#
_entry.id   AF-A0A2E1GQ55-F1
#
_cell.length_a   1.000
_cell.length_b   1.000
_cell.length_c   1.000
_cell.angle_alpha   90.00
_cell.angle_beta   90.00
_cell.angle_gamma   90.00
#
_symmetry.space_group_name_H-M   'P 1'
#
loop_
_entity.id
_entity.type
_entity.pdbx_description
1 polymer ?
#
loop_
_entity_poly.entity_id
_entity_poly.type
_entity_poly.pdbx_seq_one_letter_code
_entity_poly.pdbx_strand_id
1 'polypeptide(L)'
;MKIKTIFWICIVLIFLQGLPLFLSVLSPEFKLSLIGDAFGSDPSEDAIIIFNTFALVVGLLVIGVIFLIIGTMRFTDINTLKRMSFLFFVLQGFFALPDLISFLKGEPTAPLPVIIMGLVTLGLFYYGSKKGTA
;
A
#
# COMPACT_ATOMS: atom_id res chain seq x y z
N MET A 1 17.29 -14.37 1.53
CA MET A 1 16.74 -13.58 2.66
C MET A 1 15.63 -14.39 3.31
N LYS A 2 15.58 -14.42 4.65
CA LYS A 2 14.52 -15.12 5.38
C LYS A 2 13.17 -14.53 4.99
N ILE A 3 12.19 -15.38 4.70
CA ILE A 3 10.89 -14.93 4.17
C ILE A 3 10.13 -14.07 5.18
N LYS A 4 10.28 -14.35 6.47
CA LYS A 4 9.68 -13.52 7.53
C LYS A 4 10.33 -12.13 7.63
N THR A 5 11.62 -12.01 7.31
CA THR A 5 12.27 -10.69 7.17
C THR A 5 11.72 -9.92 5.98
N ILE A 6 11.48 -10.59 4.84
CA ILE A 6 10.79 -9.99 3.68
C ILE A 6 9.43 -9.44 4.11
N PHE A 7 8.62 -10.25 4.81
CA PHE A 7 7.29 -9.83 5.27
C PHE A 7 7.34 -8.63 6.21
N TRP A 8 8.29 -8.58 7.14
CA TRP A 8 8.47 -7.40 8.00
C TRP A 8 8.85 -6.14 7.21
N ILE A 9 9.76 -6.25 6.25
CA ILE A 9 10.13 -5.12 5.38
C ILE A 9 8.89 -4.66 4.60
N CYS A 10 8.13 -5.57 4.00
CA CYS A 10 6.91 -5.24 3.28
C CYS A 10 5.86 -4.59 4.18
N ILE A 11 5.68 -5.05 5.43
CA ILE A 11 4.77 -4.41 6.39
C ILE A 11 5.16 -2.95 6.62
N VAL A 12 6.44 -2.67 6.87
CA VAL A 12 6.93 -1.29 7.06
C VAL A 12 6.68 -0.46 5.81
N LEU A 13 7.01 -0.98 4.62
CA LEU A 13 6.79 -0.26 3.37
C LEU A 13 5.31 0.00 3.09
N ILE A 14 4.43 -0.95 3.35
CA ILE A 14 2.97 -0.81 3.18
C ILE A 14 2.43 0.23 4.17
N PHE A 15 2.89 0.19 5.42
CA PHE A 15 2.51 1.18 6.42
C PHE A 15 2.94 2.59 6.01
N LEU A 16 4.18 2.76 5.54
CA LEU A 16 4.68 4.05 5.06
C LEU A 16 3.92 4.54 3.82
N GLN A 17 3.53 3.65 2.91
CA GLN A 17 2.69 4.00 1.76
C GLN A 17 1.29 4.47 2.18
N GLY A 18 0.70 3.84 3.21
CA GLY A 18 -0.60 4.24 3.75
C GLY A 18 -0.57 5.47 4.67
N LEU A 19 0.62 5.95 5.06
CA LEU A 19 0.78 7.03 6.01
C LEU A 19 0.01 8.31 5.66
N PRO A 20 -0.02 8.77 4.39
CA PRO A 20 -0.78 9.96 4.04
C PRO A 20 -2.28 9.82 4.34
N LEU A 21 -2.85 8.62 4.18
CA LEU A 21 -4.26 8.36 4.48
C LEU A 21 -4.53 8.48 5.97
N PHE A 22 -3.67 7.90 6.81
CA PHE A 22 -3.80 8.01 8.27
C PHE A 22 -3.63 9.45 8.75
N LEU A 23 -2.65 10.17 8.20
CA LEU A 23 -2.42 11.58 8.53
C LEU A 23 -3.60 12.47 8.11
N SER A 24 -4.25 12.16 6.99
CA SER A 24 -5.44 12.92 6.54
C SER A 24 -6.61 12.81 7.53
N VAL A 25 -6.73 11.71 8.26
CA VAL A 25 -7.77 11.54 9.29
C VAL A 25 -7.45 12.37 10.54
N LEU A 26 -6.16 12.53 10.86
CA LEU A 26 -5.69 13.20 12.09
C LEU A 26 -5.48 14.71 11.91
N SER A 27 -5.11 15.15 10.70
CA SER A 27 -4.77 16.55 10.40
C SER A 27 -5.68 17.11 9.31
N PRO A 28 -6.54 18.10 9.64
CA PRO A 28 -7.36 18.80 8.65
C PRO A 28 -6.53 19.51 7.57
N GLU A 29 -5.39 20.12 7.94
CA GLU A 29 -4.50 20.82 7.02
C GLU A 29 -3.89 19.85 6.00
N PHE A 30 -3.40 18.71 6.49
CA PHE A 30 -2.82 17.68 5.62
C PHE A 30 -3.87 17.06 4.70
N LYS A 31 -5.10 16.87 5.20
CA LYS A 31 -6.24 16.44 4.40
C LYS A 31 -6.54 17.41 3.27
N LEU A 32 -6.62 18.70 3.56
CA LEU A 32 -6.89 19.73 2.54
C LEU A 32 -5.80 19.77 1.48
N SER A 33 -4.53 19.57 1.85
CA SER A 33 -3.43 19.43 0.88
C SER A 33 -3.67 18.26 -0.09
N LEU A 34 -4.00 17.07 0.44
CA LEU A 34 -4.24 15.89 -0.39
C LEU A 34 -5.50 16.02 -1.27
N ILE A 35 -6.55 16.66 -0.75
CA ILE A 35 -7.74 16.97 -1.54
C ILE A 35 -7.37 17.96 -2.66
N GLY A 36 -6.55 18.96 -2.35
CA GLY A 36 -6.03 19.92 -3.33
C GLY A 36 -5.26 19.24 -4.46
N ASP A 37 -4.39 18.28 -4.12
CA ASP A 37 -3.62 17.50 -5.10
C ASP A 37 -4.51 16.61 -6.00
N ALA A 38 -5.60 16.06 -5.45
CA ALA A 38 -6.48 15.14 -6.15
C ALA A 38 -7.60 15.84 -6.95
N PHE A 39 -8.15 16.94 -6.42
CA PHE A 39 -9.37 17.59 -6.93
C PHE A 39 -9.17 19.08 -7.29
N GLY A 40 -8.01 19.66 -7.02
CA GLY A 40 -7.72 21.08 -7.28
C GLY A 40 -8.04 22.01 -6.09
N SER A 41 -7.78 23.30 -6.26
CA SER A 41 -7.78 24.30 -5.18
C SER A 41 -9.15 24.69 -4.62
N ASP A 42 -10.25 24.35 -5.30
CA ASP A 42 -11.62 24.66 -4.88
C ASP A 42 -12.53 23.42 -5.05
N PRO A 43 -12.34 22.39 -4.21
CA PRO A 43 -13.09 21.13 -4.33
C PRO A 43 -14.54 21.32 -3.89
N SER A 44 -15.48 20.67 -4.59
CA SER A 44 -16.88 20.63 -4.17
C SER A 44 -17.05 19.87 -2.85
N GLU A 45 -18.17 20.10 -2.15
CA GLU A 45 -18.51 19.33 -0.94
C GLU A 45 -18.56 17.82 -1.21
N ASP A 46 -19.10 17.42 -2.38
CA ASP A 46 -19.13 16.02 -2.80
C ASP A 46 -17.72 15.44 -2.96
N ALA A 47 -16.76 16.20 -3.51
CA ALA A 47 -15.37 15.76 -3.65
C ALA A 47 -14.72 15.54 -2.28
N ILE A 48 -15.01 16.40 -1.30
CA ILE A 48 -14.54 16.26 0.08
C ILE A 48 -15.13 15.00 0.72
N ILE A 49 -16.43 14.73 0.53
CA ILE A 49 -17.09 13.52 1.04
C ILE A 49 -16.46 12.26 0.42
N ILE A 50 -16.28 12.25 -0.91
CA ILE A 50 -15.64 11.15 -1.64
C ILE A 50 -14.23 10.89 -1.09
N PHE A 51 -13.43 11.94 -0.90
CA PHE A 51 -12.09 11.80 -0.34
C PHE A 51 -12.11 11.21 1.08
N ASN A 52 -13.00 11.70 1.95
CA ASN A 52 -13.10 11.21 3.32
C ASN A 52 -13.47 9.72 3.37
N THR A 53 -14.44 9.29 2.54
CA THR A 53 -14.81 7.88 2.42
C THR A 53 -13.65 7.05 1.88
N PHE A 54 -12.98 7.53 0.83
CA PHE A 54 -11.81 6.89 0.25
C PHE A 54 -10.69 6.70 1.29
N ALA A 55 -10.30 7.76 1.98
CA ALA A 55 -9.21 7.73 2.96
C ALA A 55 -9.50 6.76 4.11
N LEU A 56 -10.75 6.73 4.59
CA LEU A 56 -11.17 5.79 5.63
C LEU A 56 -11.13 4.34 5.14
N VAL A 57 -11.78 4.04 4.02
CA VAL A 57 -11.89 2.66 3.51
C VAL A 57 -10.53 2.11 3.11
N VAL A 58 -9.74 2.87 2.33
CA VAL A 58 -8.42 2.44 1.88
C VAL A 58 -7.44 2.37 3.05
N GLY A 59 -7.49 3.31 4.00
CA GLY A 59 -6.69 3.24 5.22
C GLY A 59 -6.96 1.97 6.04
N LEU A 60 -8.22 1.60 6.22
CA LEU A 60 -8.59 0.36 6.92
C LEU A 60 -8.20 -0.89 6.13
N LEU A 61 -8.29 -0.88 4.79
CA LEU A 61 -7.81 -1.96 3.95
C LEU A 61 -6.29 -2.17 4.11
N VAL A 62 -5.50 -1.10 4.12
CA VAL A 62 -4.04 -1.16 4.37
C VAL A 62 -3.75 -1.82 5.73
N ILE A 63 -4.46 -1.42 6.78
CA ILE A 63 -4.34 -2.04 8.11
C ILE A 63 -4.69 -3.53 8.05
N GLY A 64 -5.79 -3.89 7.39
CA GLY A 64 -6.22 -5.28 7.20
C GLY A 64 -5.15 -6.13 6.50
N VAL A 65 -4.53 -5.62 5.44
CA VAL A 65 -3.43 -6.29 4.73
C VAL A 65 -2.22 -6.51 5.63
N ILE A 66 -1.85 -5.52 6.43
CA ILE A 66 -0.75 -5.66 7.41
C ILE A 66 -1.05 -6.81 8.38
N PHE A 67 -2.27 -6.87 8.93
CA PHE A 67 -2.65 -7.96 9.84
C PHE A 67 -2.67 -9.33 9.16
N LEU A 68 -3.07 -9.43 7.89
CA LEU A 68 -2.99 -10.69 7.13
C LEU A 68 -1.55 -11.19 6.99
N ILE A 69 -0.60 -10.28 6.72
CA ILE A 69 0.83 -10.62 6.64
C ILE A 69 1.34 -11.05 8.02
N ILE A 70 0.97 -10.33 9.08
CA ILE A 70 1.32 -10.69 10.47
C ILE A 70 0.79 -12.08 10.84
N GLY A 71 -0.48 -12.38 10.54
CA GLY A 71 -1.09 -13.69 10.78
C GLY A 71 -0.35 -14.80 10.04
N THR A 72 0.06 -14.55 8.80
CA THR A 72 0.83 -15.49 7.98
C THR A 72 2.19 -15.84 8.59
N MET A 73 2.82 -14.94 9.33
CA MET A 73 4.11 -15.21 9.98
C MET A 73 4.06 -16.31 11.04
N ARG A 74 2.86 -16.75 11.46
CA ARG A 74 2.68 -17.89 12.37
C ARG A 74 2.97 -19.24 11.72
N PHE A 75 2.92 -19.34 10.39
CA PHE A 75 3.25 -20.59 9.70
C PHE A 75 4.73 -20.94 9.86
N THR A 76 5.00 -22.24 10.01
CA THR A 76 6.35 -22.82 10.13
C THR A 76 6.81 -23.45 8.83
N ASP A 77 5.89 -23.96 7.99
CA ASP A 77 6.20 -24.52 6.69
C ASP A 77 6.59 -23.42 5.67
N ILE A 78 7.79 -23.57 5.12
CA ILE A 78 8.34 -22.62 4.14
C ILE A 78 7.56 -22.61 2.83
N ASN A 79 6.99 -23.75 2.40
CA ASN A 79 6.23 -23.80 1.14
C ASN A 79 4.92 -23.01 1.27
N THR A 80 4.26 -23.11 2.42
CA THR A 80 3.09 -22.31 2.78
C THR A 80 3.43 -20.82 2.79
N LEU A 81 4.53 -20.42 3.43
CA LEU A 81 4.97 -19.02 3.45
C LEU A 81 5.26 -18.50 2.03
N LYS A 82 5.89 -19.30 1.16
CA LYS A 82 6.13 -18.93 -0.25
C LYS A 82 4.84 -18.74 -1.05
N ARG A 83 3.84 -19.61 -0.84
CA ARG A 83 2.51 -19.46 -1.46
C ARG A 83 1.82 -18.19 -0.99
N MET A 84 1.86 -17.91 0.32
CA MET A 84 1.31 -16.66 0.85
C MET A 84 2.04 -15.43 0.32
N SER A 85 3.37 -15.49 0.18
CA SER A 85 4.16 -14.43 -0.46
C SER A 85 3.73 -14.17 -1.91
N PHE A 86 3.35 -15.21 -2.66
CA PHE A 86 2.80 -15.04 -4.00
C PHE A 86 1.43 -14.36 -3.98
N LEU A 87 0.55 -14.73 -3.04
CA LEU A 87 -0.75 -14.07 -2.89
C LEU A 87 -0.60 -12.59 -2.53
N PHE A 88 0.33 -12.26 -1.65
CA PHE A 88 0.65 -10.86 -1.33
C PHE A 88 1.27 -10.10 -2.51
N PHE A 89 2.07 -10.77 -3.34
CA PHE A 89 2.54 -10.20 -4.60
C PHE A 89 1.38 -9.81 -5.53
N VAL A 90 0.39 -10.70 -5.69
CA VAL A 90 -0.79 -10.42 -6.53
C VAL A 90 -1.60 -9.27 -5.94
N LEU A 91 -1.88 -9.32 -4.63
CA LEU A 91 -2.65 -8.27 -3.94
C LEU A 91 -1.95 -6.91 -4.05
N GLN A 92 -0.65 -6.84 -3.76
CA GLN A 92 0.15 -5.63 -3.88
C GLN A 92 0.23 -5.13 -5.33
N GLY A 93 0.23 -6.04 -6.31
CA GLY A 93 0.12 -5.71 -7.73
C GLY A 93 -1.10 -4.85 -8.02
N PHE A 94 -2.29 -5.33 -7.66
CA PHE A 94 -3.51 -4.55 -7.86
C PHE A 94 -3.55 -3.26 -7.03
N PHE A 95 -2.87 -3.21 -5.88
CA PHE A 95 -2.78 -2.00 -5.07
C PHE A 95 -1.84 -0.95 -5.68
N ALA A 96 -0.69 -1.34 -6.23
CA ALA A 96 0.33 -0.41 -6.75
C ALA A 96 0.14 -0.05 -8.24
N LEU A 97 -0.59 -0.86 -9.01
CA LEU A 97 -0.80 -0.65 -10.44
C LEU A 97 -1.53 0.66 -10.78
N PRO A 98 -2.60 1.08 -10.08
CA PRO A 98 -3.28 2.33 -10.39
C PRO A 98 -2.33 3.53 -10.37
N ASP A 99 -1.51 3.64 -9.32
CA ASP A 99 -0.57 4.76 -9.19
C ASP A 99 0.48 4.78 -10.31
N LEU A 100 1.01 3.60 -10.67
CA LEU A 100 1.96 3.47 -11.78
C LEU A 100 1.31 3.85 -13.11
N ILE A 101 0.08 3.39 -13.36
CA ILE A 101 -0.64 3.69 -14.61
C ILE A 101 -0.90 5.19 -14.71
N SER A 102 -1.40 5.83 -13.64
CA SER A 102 -1.66 7.27 -13.61
C SER A 102 -0.37 8.07 -13.80
N PHE A 103 0.74 7.66 -13.17
CA PHE A 103 2.06 8.26 -13.38
C PHE A 103 2.50 8.23 -14.84
N LEU A 104 2.37 7.07 -15.50
CA LEU A 104 2.75 6.91 -16.90
C LEU A 104 1.88 7.74 -17.86
N LYS A 105 0.65 8.05 -17.46
CA LYS A 105 -0.27 8.91 -18.22
C LYS A 105 -0.11 10.40 -17.94
N GLY A 106 0.69 10.79 -16.93
CA GLY A 106 0.78 12.16 -16.46
C GLY A 106 -0.49 12.63 -15.73
N GLU A 107 -1.29 11.69 -15.21
CA GLU A 107 -2.46 11.98 -14.38
C GLU A 107 -2.03 12.20 -12.91
N PRO A 108 -2.83 12.95 -12.11
CA PRO A 108 -2.62 13.04 -10.67
C PRO A 108 -2.52 11.65 -10.03
N THR A 109 -1.47 11.44 -9.23
CA THR A 109 -1.12 10.14 -8.66
C THR A 109 -0.27 10.32 -7.39
N ALA A 110 0.00 9.24 -6.68
CA ALA A 110 0.90 9.26 -5.54
C ALA A 110 2.31 9.78 -5.91
N PRO A 111 3.03 10.45 -4.99
CA PRO A 111 4.39 10.91 -5.23
C PRO A 111 5.32 9.76 -5.65
N LEU A 112 6.29 10.05 -6.53
CA LEU A 112 7.21 9.04 -7.07
C LEU A 112 7.86 8.13 -5.99
N PRO A 113 8.29 8.63 -4.82
CA PRO A 113 8.81 7.76 -3.75
C PRO A 113 7.80 6.69 -3.29
N VAL A 114 6.50 7.02 -3.24
CA VAL A 114 5.43 6.09 -2.86
C VAL A 114 5.25 5.00 -3.91
N ILE A 115 5.24 5.39 -5.19
CA ILE A 115 5.16 4.44 -6.32
C ILE A 115 6.34 3.47 -6.29
N ILE A 116 7.56 3.98 -6.10
CA ILE A 116 8.76 3.15 -5.98
C ILE A 116 8.65 2.19 -4.80
N MET A 117 8.18 2.64 -3.64
CA MET A 117 7.92 1.75 -2.49
C MET A 117 6.92 0.64 -2.85
N GLY A 118 5.84 0.95 -3.58
CA GLY A 118 4.88 -0.04 -4.04
C GLY A 118 5.51 -1.11 -4.94
N LEU A 119 6.34 -0.70 -5.89
CA LEU A 119 7.06 -1.61 -6.79
C LEU A 119 8.13 -2.44 -6.07
N VAL A 120 8.82 -1.86 -5.09
CA VAL A 120 9.78 -2.58 -4.25
C VAL A 120 9.07 -3.63 -3.41
N THR A 121 7.95 -3.29 -2.76
CA THR A 121 7.13 -4.25 -2.00
C THR A 121 6.67 -5.41 -2.89
N LEU A 122 6.22 -5.10 -4.11
CA LEU A 122 5.83 -6.09 -5.11
C LEU A 122 7.00 -7.02 -5.49
N GLY A 123 8.16 -6.45 -5.81
CA GLY A 123 9.37 -7.22 -6.12
C GLY A 123 9.83 -8.11 -4.97
N LEU A 124 9.73 -7.61 -3.73
CA LEU A 124 10.05 -8.36 -2.52
C LEU A 124 9.12 -9.55 -2.29
N PHE A 125 7.80 -9.37 -2.47
CA PHE A 125 6.86 -10.48 -2.37
C PHE A 125 7.06 -11.52 -3.49
N TYR A 126 7.35 -11.08 -4.72
CA TYR A 126 7.68 -12.00 -5.81
C TYR A 126 8.96 -12.78 -5.50
N TYR A 127 10.02 -12.09 -5.06
CA TYR A 127 11.26 -12.72 -4.63
C TYR A 127 11.01 -13.72 -3.50
N GLY A 128 10.22 -13.36 -2.48
CA GLY A 128 9.84 -14.24 -1.38
C GLY A 128 9.18 -15.52 -1.86
N SER A 129 8.28 -15.42 -2.84
CA SER A 129 7.57 -16.58 -3.40
C SER A 129 8.48 -17.60 -4.09
N LYS A 130 9.58 -17.15 -4.72
CA LYS A 130 10.50 -18.01 -5.47
C LYS A 130 11.71 -18.43 -4.63
N LYS A 131 12.37 -17.44 -4.02
CA LYS A 131 13.71 -17.55 -3.43
C LYS A 131 13.74 -17.26 -1.92
N GLY A 132 12.59 -17.11 -1.26
CA GLY A 132 12.52 -17.01 0.20
C GLY A 132 13.12 -18.23 0.88
N THR A 133 13.88 -18.01 1.95
CA THR A 133 14.41 -19.06 2.82
C THR A 133 13.67 -19.05 4.16
N ALA A 134 13.80 -20.13 4.94
CA ALA A 134 13.30 -20.16 6.31
C ALA A 134 13.92 -19.03 7.17
#